data_AF-A0A5K7ZLM3-F1
#
_entry.id   AF-A0A5K7ZLM3-F1
#
_cell.length_a   1.000
_cell.length_b   1.000
_cell.length_c   1.000
_cell.angle_alpha   90.00
_cell.angle_beta   90.00
_cell.angle_gamma   90.00
#
_symmetry.space_group_name_H-M   'P 1'
#
loop_
_entity.id
_entity.type
_entity.pdbx_description
1 polymer ?
#
loop_
_entity_poly.entity_id
_entity_poly.type
_entity_poly.pdbx_seq_one_letter_code
_entity_poly.pdbx_strand_id
1 'polypeptide(L)'
;MKKLFIPLIALFLFGCSDDNKWFDFKNIPGFGVPDQKETTIDVCEFVKGQLRIKGTCGNEGDVLFVMPGTRGDKRIISAPKCSHGRYEAITSKFGRPPCEIIVEDGSGKSARAKVKGTDFYCP
;
A
#
# COMPACT_ATOMS: atom_id res chain seq x y z
N MET A 1 -30.89 42.31 -32.40
CA MET A 1 -30.38 40.92 -32.55
C MET A 1 -28.89 40.98 -32.86
N LYS A 2 -28.02 40.69 -31.90
CA LYS A 2 -26.56 40.66 -32.09
C LYS A 2 -26.03 39.29 -31.66
N LYS A 3 -25.12 38.80 -32.49
CA LYS A 3 -24.74 37.41 -32.71
C LYS A 3 -23.84 36.86 -31.60
N LEU A 4 -24.07 35.60 -31.27
CA LEU A 4 -23.25 34.72 -30.45
C LEU A 4 -21.84 34.61 -31.04
N PHE A 5 -20.79 34.79 -30.23
CA PHE A 5 -19.44 34.33 -30.55
C PHE A 5 -18.80 33.72 -29.30
N ILE A 6 -18.64 32.40 -29.35
CA ILE A 6 -17.83 31.58 -28.45
C ILE A 6 -16.39 31.63 -28.99
N PRO A 7 -15.37 31.84 -28.13
CA PRO A 7 -14.06 31.26 -28.35
C PRO A 7 -13.82 30.23 -27.24
N LEU A 8 -13.88 28.93 -27.52
CA LEU A 8 -12.83 28.13 -28.16
C LEU A 8 -11.53 28.14 -27.34
N ILE A 9 -11.47 27.20 -26.40
CA ILE A 9 -10.34 26.31 -26.09
C ILE A 9 -8.99 26.82 -26.61
N ALA A 10 -8.23 27.47 -25.72
CA ALA A 10 -6.79 27.58 -25.84
C ALA A 10 -6.15 26.51 -24.95
N LEU A 11 -6.12 25.29 -25.48
CA LEU A 11 -5.12 24.30 -25.06
C LEU A 11 -3.80 24.74 -25.70
N PHE A 12 -2.90 25.33 -24.91
CA PHE A 12 -1.48 25.27 -25.20
C PHE A 12 -0.75 24.72 -23.98
N LEU A 13 -0.13 23.58 -24.24
CA LEU A 13 0.70 22.79 -23.36
C LEU A 13 2.06 23.47 -23.13
N PHE A 14 2.72 23.00 -22.08
CA PHE A 14 4.14 23.12 -21.72
C PHE A 14 4.60 24.40 -21.01
N GLY A 15 4.72 24.24 -19.68
CA GLY A 15 5.62 25.01 -18.84
C GLY A 15 5.84 24.27 -17.52
N CYS A 16 6.73 23.27 -17.52
CA CYS A 16 7.40 22.87 -16.28
C CYS A 16 8.30 24.03 -15.85
N SER A 17 7.92 24.74 -14.81
CA SER A 17 8.86 25.40 -13.90
C SER A 17 8.23 25.49 -12.53
N ASP A 18 8.95 24.90 -11.59
CA ASP A 18 8.84 25.11 -10.15
C ASP A 18 8.51 26.55 -9.84
N ASP A 19 7.41 26.78 -9.14
CA ASP A 19 7.32 27.84 -8.16
C ASP A 19 6.22 27.50 -7.14
N ASN A 20 6.71 27.00 -6.02
CA ASN A 20 6.00 26.71 -4.79
C ASN A 20 4.99 27.80 -4.42
N LYS A 21 3.70 27.53 -4.63
CA LYS A 21 2.63 28.11 -3.82
C LYS A 21 1.85 26.98 -3.16
N TRP A 22 2.50 26.47 -2.12
CA TRP A 22 1.90 25.57 -1.15
C TRP A 22 0.74 26.33 -0.52
N PHE A 23 -0.49 25.89 -0.78
CA PHE A 23 -1.62 26.27 0.07
C PHE A 23 -1.31 25.75 1.47
N ASP A 24 -0.92 26.64 2.37
CA ASP A 24 -0.56 26.31 3.75
C ASP A 24 -1.86 26.11 4.55
N PHE A 25 -2.40 24.89 4.48
CA PHE A 25 -3.58 24.46 5.25
C PHE A 25 -3.29 24.25 6.75
N LYS A 26 -2.23 24.87 7.30
CA LYS A 26 -1.76 24.54 8.65
C LYS A 26 -2.59 25.05 9.82
N ASN A 27 -3.68 25.79 9.64
CA ASN A 27 -4.49 26.26 10.78
C ASN A 27 -6.00 26.31 10.48
N ILE A 28 -6.58 25.20 9.99
CA ILE A 28 -8.03 25.00 10.10
C ILE A 28 -8.31 24.18 11.37
N PRO A 29 -8.78 24.81 12.46
CA PRO A 29 -9.20 24.08 13.64
C PRO A 29 -10.42 23.23 13.28
N GLY A 30 -10.23 21.91 13.18
CA GLY A 30 -11.28 20.96 12.81
C GLY A 30 -10.85 19.85 11.86
N PHE A 31 -9.70 19.99 11.17
CA PHE A 31 -9.08 18.89 10.43
C PHE A 31 -7.89 18.35 11.21
N GLY A 32 -8.19 17.50 12.21
CA GLY A 32 -7.17 16.59 12.72
C GLY A 32 -6.70 15.73 11.55
N VAL A 33 -5.42 15.82 11.20
CA VAL A 33 -4.80 14.78 10.37
C VAL A 33 -5.07 13.48 11.12
N PRO A 34 -5.82 12.52 10.55
CA PRO A 34 -6.06 11.27 11.26
C PRO A 34 -4.70 10.69 11.62
N ASP A 35 -4.51 10.36 12.90
CA ASP A 35 -3.32 9.67 13.39
C ASP A 35 -3.02 8.55 12.39
N GLN A 36 -1.86 8.62 11.73
CA GLN A 36 -1.50 7.63 10.72
C GLN A 36 -1.44 6.27 11.42
N LYS A 37 -2.50 5.47 11.23
CA LYS A 37 -2.57 4.12 11.78
C LYS A 37 -1.33 3.37 11.32
N GLU A 38 -0.69 2.64 12.23
CA GLU A 38 0.48 1.88 11.84
C GLU A 38 0.07 0.66 11.01
N THR A 39 0.94 0.28 10.08
CA THR A 39 0.81 -0.97 9.34
C THR A 39 1.03 -2.13 10.30
N THR A 40 0.08 -3.06 10.37
CA THR A 40 0.14 -4.23 11.25
C THR A 40 -0.10 -5.51 10.46
N ILE A 41 0.22 -6.66 11.05
CA ILE A 41 -0.12 -7.99 10.52
C ILE A 41 -0.86 -8.75 11.62
N ASP A 42 -2.19 -8.90 11.47
CA ASP A 42 -3.05 -9.60 12.42
C ASP A 42 -3.02 -11.11 12.18
N VAL A 43 -3.01 -11.50 10.91
CA VAL A 43 -3.03 -12.90 10.46
C VAL A 43 -1.92 -13.09 9.46
N CYS A 44 -1.12 -14.13 9.66
CA CYS A 44 -0.11 -14.61 8.71
C CYS A 44 0.03 -16.13 8.87
N GLU A 45 -0.66 -16.89 8.03
CA GLU A 45 -0.72 -18.36 8.13
C GLU A 45 -0.65 -19.04 6.76
N PHE A 46 -0.11 -20.25 6.75
CA PHE A 46 -0.09 -21.14 5.59
C PHE A 46 -1.10 -22.27 5.79
N VAL A 47 -2.18 -22.27 4.99
CA VAL A 47 -3.29 -23.22 5.12
C VAL A 47 -3.65 -23.76 3.75
N LYS A 48 -3.70 -25.10 3.61
CA LYS A 48 -4.09 -25.79 2.36
C LYS A 48 -3.29 -25.35 1.12
N GLY A 49 -2.01 -25.04 1.30
CA GLY A 49 -1.12 -24.63 0.21
C GLY A 49 -1.18 -23.13 -0.11
N GLN A 50 -1.94 -22.31 0.62
CA GLN A 50 -2.10 -20.88 0.36
C GLN A 50 -1.65 -20.05 1.57
N LEU A 51 -1.09 -18.87 1.32
CA LEU A 51 -0.85 -17.88 2.38
C LEU A 51 -2.09 -17.04 2.58
N ARG A 52 -2.43 -16.81 3.84
CA ARG A 52 -3.48 -15.90 4.26
C ARG A 52 -2.86 -14.83 5.11
N ILE A 53 -3.00 -13.58 4.65
CA ILE A 53 -2.41 -12.43 5.31
C ILE A 53 -3.46 -11.35 5.43
N LYS A 54 -3.61 -10.84 6.66
CA LYS A 54 -4.57 -9.77 7.00
C LYS A 54 -3.94 -8.81 7.98
N GLY A 55 -4.34 -7.55 7.92
CA GLY A 55 -3.91 -6.55 8.88
C GLY A 55 -4.51 -5.18 8.63
N THR A 56 -3.93 -4.19 9.28
CA THR A 56 -4.26 -2.77 9.10
C THR A 56 -3.17 -2.03 8.35
N CYS A 57 -3.55 -0.97 7.65
CA CYS A 57 -2.65 -0.10 6.87
C CYS A 57 -2.93 1.36 7.26
N GLY A 58 -1.87 2.18 7.22
CA GLY A 58 -1.97 3.60 7.55
C GLY A 58 -2.47 4.45 6.40
N ASN A 59 -2.06 4.08 5.19
CA ASN A 59 -2.46 4.75 3.96
C ASN A 59 -3.27 3.81 3.06
N GLU A 60 -4.33 4.36 2.47
CA GLU A 60 -5.09 3.71 1.39
C GLU A 60 -4.19 3.52 0.15
N GLY A 61 -4.43 2.46 -0.62
CA GLY A 61 -3.64 2.15 -1.81
C GLY A 61 -3.14 0.72 -1.86
N ASP A 62 -2.06 0.47 -2.62
CA ASP A 62 -1.46 -0.86 -2.69
C ASP A 62 -0.61 -1.16 -1.45
N VAL A 63 -0.77 -2.37 -0.93
CA VAL A 63 0.04 -2.92 0.16
C VAL A 63 0.87 -4.05 -0.43
N LEU A 64 2.19 -3.99 -0.29
CA LEU A 64 3.09 -4.95 -0.88
C LEU A 64 3.41 -6.06 0.13
N PHE A 65 3.21 -7.30 -0.28
CA PHE A 65 3.67 -8.46 0.49
C PHE A 65 5.01 -8.91 -0.08
N VAL A 66 6.06 -8.78 0.73
CA VAL A 66 7.45 -8.97 0.34
C VAL A 66 8.04 -10.17 1.09
N MET A 67 8.67 -11.09 0.37
CA MET A 67 9.42 -12.19 0.98
C MET A 67 10.86 -11.76 1.29
N PRO A 68 11.35 -11.91 2.53
CA PRO A 68 12.76 -11.75 2.84
C PRO A 68 13.53 -13.03 2.44
N GLY A 69 14.09 -13.05 1.22
CA GLY A 69 14.89 -14.20 0.75
C GLY A 69 16.35 -14.15 1.18
N THR A 70 17.06 -13.09 0.77
CA THR A 70 18.47 -12.80 1.06
C THR A 70 18.64 -11.29 1.27
N ARG A 71 19.83 -10.84 1.67
CA ARG A 71 20.15 -9.40 1.74
C ARG A 71 20.00 -8.79 0.32
N GLY A 72 18.90 -8.06 0.10
CA GLY A 72 18.58 -7.42 -1.18
C GLY A 72 17.47 -8.08 -2.00
N ASP A 73 17.00 -9.28 -1.65
CA ASP A 73 15.87 -9.93 -2.31
C ASP A 73 14.55 -9.40 -1.74
N LYS A 74 13.85 -8.57 -2.55
CA LYS A 74 12.54 -7.99 -2.25
C LYS A 74 11.48 -8.50 -3.23
N ARG A 75 11.30 -9.81 -3.31
CA ARG A 75 10.25 -10.41 -4.16
C ARG A 75 8.86 -10.08 -3.62
N ILE A 76 8.06 -9.38 -4.42
CA ILE A 76 6.65 -9.11 -4.16
C ILE A 76 5.84 -10.34 -4.55
N ILE A 77 5.11 -10.92 -3.60
CA ILE A 77 4.27 -12.11 -3.82
C ILE A 77 2.80 -11.78 -4.04
N SER A 78 2.36 -10.61 -3.60
CA SER A 78 1.00 -10.11 -3.78
C SER A 78 0.99 -8.61 -3.48
N ALA A 79 0.02 -7.91 -4.06
CA ALA A 79 -0.22 -6.49 -3.81
C ALA A 79 -1.72 -6.23 -3.62
N PRO A 80 -2.34 -6.65 -2.49
CA PRO A 80 -3.74 -6.32 -2.22
C PRO A 80 -3.92 -4.81 -2.03
N LYS A 81 -5.15 -4.33 -2.24
CA LYS A 81 -5.54 -2.97 -1.88
C LYS A 81 -5.81 -2.87 -0.37
N CYS A 82 -5.18 -1.90 0.27
CA CYS A 82 -5.68 -1.29 1.50
C CYS A 82 -6.99 -0.57 1.15
N SER A 83 -8.05 -0.92 1.86
CA SER A 83 -9.36 -0.27 1.78
C SER A 83 -9.93 -0.09 3.18
N HIS A 84 -10.32 1.13 3.53
CA HIS A 84 -10.87 1.46 4.85
C HIS A 84 -9.91 1.10 5.99
N GLY A 85 -8.60 1.34 5.78
CA GLY A 85 -7.53 1.03 6.73
C GLY A 85 -7.28 -0.46 6.97
N ARG A 86 -7.79 -1.35 6.11
CA ARG A 86 -7.59 -2.80 6.21
C ARG A 86 -7.15 -3.38 4.89
N TYR A 87 -6.38 -4.47 4.97
CA TYR A 87 -6.01 -5.26 3.81
C TYR A 87 -6.17 -6.75 4.12
N GLU A 88 -6.47 -7.52 3.08
CA GLU A 88 -6.53 -8.98 3.13
C GLU A 88 -6.07 -9.53 1.78
N ALA A 89 -5.27 -10.59 1.81
CA ALA A 89 -5.06 -11.42 0.63
C ALA A 89 -5.00 -12.90 0.98
N ILE A 90 -5.55 -13.69 0.06
CA ILE A 90 -5.34 -15.13 -0.03
C ILE A 90 -4.55 -15.34 -1.31
N THR A 91 -3.33 -15.83 -1.17
CA THR A 91 -2.42 -15.98 -2.30
C THR A 91 -2.70 -17.26 -3.09
N SER A 92 -2.12 -17.35 -4.28
CA SER A 92 -2.10 -18.58 -5.07
C SER A 92 -1.34 -19.70 -4.34
N LYS A 93 -1.46 -20.94 -4.84
CA LYS A 93 -0.84 -22.10 -4.19
C LYS A 93 0.70 -22.02 -4.28
N PHE A 94 1.37 -22.17 -3.14
CA PHE A 94 2.83 -22.26 -3.05
C PHE A 94 3.28 -23.72 -3.07
N GLY A 95 4.36 -24.02 -3.81
CA GLY A 95 5.04 -25.32 -3.69
C GLY A 95 5.80 -25.45 -2.37
N ARG A 96 6.44 -24.36 -1.91
CA ARG A 96 7.06 -24.22 -0.59
C ARG A 96 6.66 -22.86 0.00
N PRO A 97 6.14 -22.81 1.23
CA PRO A 97 5.76 -21.54 1.83
C PRO A 97 6.99 -20.73 2.27
N PRO A 98 6.92 -19.39 2.23
CA PRO A 98 7.90 -18.54 2.89
C PRO A 98 7.82 -18.67 4.42
N CYS A 99 8.95 -18.55 5.11
CA CYS A 99 9.02 -18.60 6.57
C CYS A 99 8.54 -17.30 7.23
N GLU A 100 8.65 -16.19 6.50
CA GLU A 100 8.40 -14.85 6.98
C GLU A 100 7.91 -14.00 5.83
N ILE A 101 7.07 -13.01 6.14
CA ILE A 101 6.60 -11.99 5.20
C ILE A 101 6.79 -10.61 5.82
N ILE A 102 7.15 -9.65 4.97
CA ILE A 102 7.14 -8.23 5.24
C ILE A 102 5.96 -7.62 4.50
N VAL A 103 5.22 -6.75 5.17
CA VAL A 103 4.14 -5.95 4.59
C VAL A 103 4.61 -4.51 4.54
N GLU A 104 4.72 -3.94 3.35
CA GLU A 104 5.08 -2.53 3.12
C GLU A 104 3.83 -1.79 2.60
N ASP A 105 3.49 -0.64 3.18
CA ASP A 105 2.45 0.24 2.65
C ASP A 105 3.08 1.51 2.03
N GLY A 106 2.26 2.32 1.35
CA GLY A 106 2.70 3.58 0.73
C GLY A 106 3.22 4.63 1.71
N SER A 107 3.22 4.38 3.02
CA SER A 107 3.75 5.29 4.05
C SER A 107 5.27 5.14 4.27
N GLY A 108 5.89 4.11 3.69
CA GLY A 108 7.30 3.77 3.96
C GLY A 108 7.50 3.04 5.30
N LYS A 109 6.43 2.77 6.05
CA LYS A 109 6.45 1.85 7.19
C LYS A 109 6.30 0.40 6.71
N SER A 110 6.84 -0.52 7.50
CA SER A 110 6.68 -1.96 7.23
C SER A 110 6.42 -2.75 8.50
N ALA A 111 5.63 -3.81 8.36
CA ALA A 111 5.41 -4.82 9.40
C ALA A 111 6.00 -6.15 8.95
N ARG A 112 6.40 -7.00 9.90
CA ARG A 112 7.07 -8.26 9.62
C ARG A 112 6.50 -9.36 10.51
N ALA A 113 6.18 -10.50 9.91
CA ALA A 113 5.59 -11.63 10.63
C ALA A 113 6.13 -12.97 10.13
N LYS A 114 6.36 -13.90 11.07
CA LYS A 114 6.56 -15.31 10.75
C LYS A 114 5.26 -15.93 10.26
N VAL A 115 5.34 -16.78 9.25
CA VAL A 115 4.18 -17.48 8.70
C VAL A 115 3.87 -18.68 9.59
N LYS A 116 2.68 -18.71 10.19
CA LYS A 116 2.24 -19.87 10.99
C LYS A 116 2.00 -21.09 10.10
N GLY A 117 2.30 -22.29 10.60
CA GLY A 117 2.08 -23.54 9.88
C GLY A 117 3.19 -23.89 8.88
N THR A 118 4.34 -23.22 8.94
CA THR A 118 5.51 -23.49 8.10
C THR A 118 6.66 -24.16 8.85
N ASP A 119 6.43 -24.63 10.07
CA ASP A 119 7.47 -25.14 10.98
C ASP A 119 8.29 -26.28 10.36
N PHE A 120 7.63 -27.14 9.58
CA PHE A 120 8.31 -28.22 8.84
C PHE A 120 9.28 -27.71 7.76
N TYR A 121 8.99 -26.55 7.14
CA TYR A 121 9.78 -25.99 6.05
C TYR A 121 10.87 -25.02 6.53
N CYS A 122 10.73 -24.52 7.75
CA CYS A 122 11.47 -23.41 8.34
C CYS A 122 11.85 -23.75 9.79
N PRO A 123 12.75 -24.73 9.99
CA PRO A 123 13.20 -25.13 11.32
C PRO A 123 14.02 -24.05 12.04
#